data_AF-A0A946HYV9-F1
#
_entry.id   AF-A0A946HYV9-F1
#
_cell.length_a   1.000
_cell.length_b   1.000
_cell.length_c   1.000
_cell.angle_alpha   90.00
_cell.angle_beta   90.00
_cell.angle_gamma   90.00
#
_symmetry.space_group_name_H-M   'P 1'
#
loop_
_entity.id
_entity.type
_entity.pdbx_description
1 polymer ?
#
loop_
_entity_poly.entity_id
_entity_poly.type
_entity_poly.pdbx_seq_one_letter_code
_entity_poly.pdbx_strand_id
1 'polypeptide(L)'
;MAATGKGQIMDQNGKQFRIGGYEIDIIVHGFPGKSVCHGSLGFSTIALIRHGDRIALVDVGSFGQRHLLQAQLAERGLKPADVTDILLTHSHYDHSINWTLFGHANIVIGKEELDWSLQQPWGETVVPELYMRELKDWPTLQTAADGDEVFPGITAHMSPG
;
A
#
# COMPACT_ATOMS: atom_id res chain seq x y z
N MET A 1 18.36 -27.53 -25.55
CA MET A 1 18.21 -26.63 -24.39
C MET A 1 17.02 -25.74 -24.67
N ALA A 2 15.89 -26.02 -24.04
CA ALA A 2 14.64 -25.27 -24.24
C ALA A 2 14.54 -24.18 -23.16
N ALA A 3 14.45 -22.93 -23.59
CA ALA A 3 14.02 -21.83 -22.73
C ALA A 3 12.53 -22.01 -22.44
N THR A 4 12.17 -22.37 -21.22
CA THR A 4 10.79 -22.37 -20.74
C THR A 4 10.42 -20.95 -20.36
N GLY A 5 9.55 -20.32 -21.16
CA GLY A 5 8.96 -19.03 -20.83
C GLY A 5 8.18 -19.12 -19.52
N LYS A 6 8.53 -18.28 -18.54
CA LYS A 6 7.74 -18.09 -17.32
C LYS A 6 6.47 -17.32 -17.71
N GLY A 7 5.40 -18.05 -18.00
CA GLY A 7 4.11 -17.49 -18.35
C GLY A 7 3.48 -16.77 -17.17
N GLN A 8 3.01 -15.54 -17.42
CA GLN A 8 2.09 -14.81 -16.56
C GLN A 8 0.77 -15.59 -16.50
N ILE A 9 0.40 -16.08 -15.31
CA ILE A 9 -0.90 -16.71 -15.08
C ILE A 9 -1.78 -15.67 -14.41
N MET A 10 -2.86 -15.27 -15.09
CA MET A 10 -3.85 -14.30 -14.63
C MET A 10 -5.15 -15.05 -14.32
N ASP A 11 -5.78 -14.76 -13.19
CA ASP A 11 -7.07 -15.35 -12.84
C ASP A 11 -8.20 -14.83 -13.73
N GLN A 12 -9.36 -15.52 -13.71
CA GLN A 12 -10.50 -15.18 -14.56
C GLN A 12 -11.12 -13.80 -14.26
N ASN A 13 -10.80 -13.22 -13.09
CA ASN A 13 -11.30 -11.91 -12.66
C ASN A 13 -10.30 -10.78 -12.95
N GLY A 14 -9.10 -11.10 -13.44
CA GLY A 14 -8.02 -10.16 -13.73
C GLY A 14 -7.40 -9.49 -12.50
N LYS A 15 -7.63 -10.03 -11.31
CA LYS A 15 -7.20 -9.44 -10.04
C LYS A 15 -5.96 -10.11 -9.49
N GLN A 16 -5.77 -11.39 -9.78
CA GLN A 16 -4.61 -12.16 -9.31
C GLN A 16 -3.69 -12.50 -10.47
N PHE A 17 -2.39 -12.30 -10.25
CA PHE A 17 -1.38 -12.69 -11.21
C PHE A 17 -0.08 -13.07 -10.53
N ARG A 18 0.70 -13.91 -11.24
CA ARG A 18 2.03 -14.35 -10.78
C ARG A 18 3.11 -13.78 -11.68
N ILE A 19 4.17 -13.26 -11.06
CA ILE A 19 5.39 -12.83 -11.74
C ILE A 19 6.55 -13.51 -11.03
N GLY A 20 7.27 -14.42 -11.68
CA GLY A 20 8.35 -15.15 -11.03
C GLY A 20 7.89 -15.86 -9.74
N GLY A 21 8.53 -15.56 -8.61
CA GLY A 21 8.18 -16.09 -7.29
C GLY A 21 7.15 -15.25 -6.53
N TYR A 22 6.56 -14.22 -7.15
CA TYR A 22 5.59 -13.32 -6.52
C TYR A 22 4.16 -13.74 -6.88
N GLU A 23 3.29 -13.71 -5.88
CA GLU A 23 1.83 -13.74 -6.05
C GLU A 23 1.29 -12.36 -5.75
N ILE A 24 0.58 -11.76 -6.70
CA ILE A 24 0.05 -10.39 -6.58
C ILE A 24 -1.45 -10.44 -6.75
N ASP A 25 -2.18 -9.77 -5.86
CA ASP A 25 -3.63 -9.67 -5.86
C ASP A 25 -4.09 -8.22 -5.67
N ILE A 26 -4.89 -7.72 -6.61
CA ILE A 26 -5.56 -6.42 -6.46
C ILE A 26 -6.83 -6.62 -5.61
N ILE A 27 -6.65 -6.48 -4.30
CA ILE A 27 -7.71 -6.73 -3.31
C ILE A 27 -8.74 -5.60 -3.24
N VAL A 28 -8.33 -4.37 -3.56
CA VAL A 28 -9.24 -3.24 -3.77
C VAL A 28 -8.85 -2.56 -5.08
N HIS A 29 -9.83 -2.37 -5.96
CA HIS A 29 -9.63 -1.63 -7.21
C HIS A 29 -9.90 -0.15 -6.97
N GLY A 30 -8.94 0.69 -7.33
CA GLY A 30 -9.11 2.13 -7.26
C GLY A 30 -10.13 2.65 -8.27
N PHE A 31 -10.80 3.74 -7.91
CA PHE A 31 -11.71 4.47 -8.78
C PHE A 31 -11.58 5.97 -8.50
N PRO A 32 -11.11 6.79 -9.46
CA PRO A 32 -10.89 8.22 -9.26
C PRO A 32 -12.20 9.02 -9.36
N GLY A 33 -13.22 8.57 -8.64
CA GLY A 33 -14.55 9.16 -8.64
C GLY A 33 -14.65 10.31 -7.65
N LYS A 34 -15.49 11.28 -7.99
CA LYS A 34 -15.95 12.33 -7.08
C LYS A 34 -17.45 12.53 -7.22
N SER A 35 -18.09 12.84 -6.11
CA SER A 35 -19.48 13.31 -6.07
C SER A 35 -19.49 14.84 -5.97
N VAL A 36 -20.42 15.48 -6.69
CA VAL A 36 -20.62 16.93 -6.60
C VAL A 36 -20.94 17.36 -5.15
N CYS A 37 -21.73 16.58 -4.43
CA CYS A 37 -22.21 16.95 -3.10
C CYS A 37 -21.40 16.34 -1.94
N HIS A 38 -20.47 15.42 -2.22
CA HIS A 38 -19.71 14.69 -1.19
C HIS A 38 -18.19 14.70 -1.40
N GLY A 39 -17.69 15.35 -2.45
CA GLY A 39 -16.25 15.45 -2.71
C GLY A 39 -15.65 14.16 -3.29
N SER A 40 -14.34 13.98 -3.07
CA SER A 40 -13.60 12.79 -3.51
C SER A 40 -14.14 11.53 -2.83
N LEU A 41 -14.20 10.41 -3.56
CA LEU A 41 -14.57 9.13 -2.98
C LEU A 41 -13.41 8.50 -2.17
N GLY A 42 -12.16 8.86 -2.46
CA GLY A 42 -10.98 8.30 -1.77
C GLY A 42 -10.85 6.78 -1.94
N PHE A 43 -11.08 6.30 -3.16
CA PHE A 43 -11.02 4.88 -3.50
C PHE A 43 -9.72 4.59 -4.23
N SER A 44 -8.67 4.31 -3.46
CA SER A 44 -7.38 3.92 -4.00
C SER A 44 -7.27 2.41 -4.13
N THR A 45 -6.39 1.99 -5.03
CA THR A 45 -6.04 0.58 -5.20
C THR A 45 -5.25 0.10 -3.98
N ILE A 46 -5.54 -1.12 -3.55
CA ILE A 46 -4.71 -1.84 -2.58
C ILE A 46 -4.29 -3.14 -3.22
N ALA A 47 -2.98 -3.40 -3.26
CA ALA A 47 -2.42 -4.64 -3.79
C ALA A 47 -1.78 -5.46 -2.66
N LEU A 48 -2.03 -6.76 -2.65
CA LEU A 48 -1.39 -7.73 -1.78
C LEU A 48 -0.30 -8.45 -2.56
N ILE A 49 0.91 -8.49 -2.02
CA ILE A 49 2.06 -9.18 -2.60
C ILE A 49 2.50 -10.27 -1.62
N ARG A 50 2.69 -11.49 -2.11
CA ARG A 50 3.30 -12.59 -1.34
C ARG A 50 4.56 -13.07 -2.02
N HIS A 51 5.62 -13.24 -1.24
CA HIS A 51 6.89 -13.78 -1.69
C HIS A 51 7.61 -14.50 -0.56
N GLY A 52 7.76 -15.82 -0.69
CA GLY A 52 8.31 -16.63 0.41
C GLY A 52 7.41 -16.58 1.64
N ASP A 53 7.97 -16.18 2.78
CA ASP A 53 7.30 -15.96 4.06
C ASP A 53 6.83 -14.51 4.27
N ARG A 54 7.05 -13.63 3.29
CA ARG A 54 6.72 -12.20 3.36
C ARG A 54 5.39 -11.89 2.69
N ILE A 55 4.60 -11.05 3.34
CA ILE A 55 3.28 -10.59 2.91
C ILE A 55 3.25 -9.07 2.98
N ALA A 56 3.27 -8.41 1.83
CA ALA A 56 3.22 -6.96 1.74
C ALA A 56 1.86 -6.46 1.24
N LEU A 57 1.46 -5.28 1.72
CA LEU A 57 0.43 -4.47 1.08
C LEU A 57 1.08 -3.25 0.42
N VAL A 58 0.71 -2.96 -0.83
CA VAL A 58 0.96 -1.67 -1.46
C VAL A 58 -0.27 -0.80 -1.20
N ASP A 59 -0.06 0.26 -0.42
CA ASP A 59 -1.09 1.10 0.19
C ASP A 59 -2.09 0.34 1.08
N VAL A 60 -2.90 1.08 1.84
CA VAL A 60 -3.83 0.54 2.85
C VAL A 60 -5.19 1.23 2.87
N GLY A 61 -5.44 2.21 1.99
CA GLY A 61 -6.78 2.76 1.81
C GLY A 61 -7.21 3.80 2.85
N SER A 62 -8.39 4.37 2.62
CA SER A 62 -9.11 5.26 3.55
C SER A 62 -9.90 4.51 4.62
N PHE A 63 -10.49 5.23 5.60
CA PHE A 63 -11.31 4.63 6.66
C PHE A 63 -12.54 3.92 6.10
N GLY A 64 -13.12 4.45 5.01
CA GLY A 64 -14.25 3.81 4.35
C GLY A 64 -13.91 2.41 3.82
N GLN A 65 -12.64 2.17 3.50
CA GLN A 65 -12.15 0.87 3.02
C GLN A 65 -11.66 -0.05 4.15
N ARG A 66 -11.62 0.39 5.42
CA ARG A 66 -11.05 -0.38 6.54
C ARG A 66 -11.70 -1.74 6.76
N HIS A 67 -13.03 -1.80 6.73
CA HIS A 67 -13.76 -3.07 6.89
C HIS A 67 -13.62 -3.94 5.64
N LEU A 68 -13.61 -3.34 4.45
CA LEU A 68 -13.39 -4.05 3.20
C LEU A 68 -11.99 -4.68 3.16
N LEU A 69 -10.95 -3.94 3.55
CA LEU A 69 -9.57 -4.42 3.62
C LEU A 69 -9.44 -5.63 4.54
N GLN A 70 -10.02 -5.55 5.75
CA GLN A 70 -10.04 -6.68 6.68
C GLN A 70 -10.79 -7.89 6.12
N ALA A 71 -11.94 -7.67 5.46
CA ALA A 71 -12.69 -8.75 4.82
C ALA A 71 -11.89 -9.41 3.69
N GLN A 72 -11.22 -8.63 2.84
CA GLN A 72 -10.39 -9.14 1.76
C GLN A 72 -9.18 -9.94 2.28
N LEU A 73 -8.56 -9.52 3.38
CA LEU A 73 -7.51 -10.31 4.04
C LEU A 73 -8.09 -11.63 4.57
N ALA A 74 -9.23 -11.58 5.26
CA ALA A 74 -9.88 -12.76 5.83
C ALA A 74 -10.32 -13.78 4.77
N GLU A 75 -10.83 -13.33 3.62
CA GLU A 75 -11.16 -14.18 2.46
C GLU A 75 -9.95 -14.97 1.94
N ARG A 76 -8.74 -14.47 2.19
CA ARG A 76 -7.45 -15.11 1.84
C ARG A 76 -6.84 -15.87 3.02
N GLY A 77 -7.58 -16.03 4.12
CA GLY A 77 -7.11 -16.68 5.33
C GLY A 77 -6.10 -15.87 6.15
N LEU A 78 -6.00 -14.56 5.91
CA LEU A 78 -5.05 -13.67 6.58
C LEU A 78 -5.75 -12.77 7.61
N LYS A 79 -5.00 -12.43 8.65
CA LYS A 79 -5.29 -11.36 9.62
C LYS A 79 -4.36 -10.18 9.35
N PRO A 80 -4.70 -8.97 9.83
CA PRO A 80 -3.76 -7.84 9.77
C PRO A 80 -2.39 -8.16 10.38
N ALA A 81 -2.33 -8.98 11.43
CA ALA A 81 -1.09 -9.40 12.08
C ALA A 81 -0.20 -10.32 11.21
N ASP A 82 -0.73 -10.90 10.14
CA ASP A 82 0.04 -11.74 9.21
C ASP A 82 0.75 -10.91 8.13
N VAL A 83 0.36 -9.63 7.95
CA VAL A 83 1.01 -8.73 7.01
C VAL A 83 2.34 -8.26 7.60
N THR A 84 3.42 -8.52 6.87
CA THR A 84 4.79 -8.24 7.31
C THR A 84 5.25 -6.84 6.91
N ASP A 85 4.71 -6.29 5.81
CA ASP A 85 5.19 -5.04 5.23
C ASP A 85 4.05 -4.20 4.66
N ILE A 86 4.15 -2.88 4.84
CA ILE A 86 3.29 -1.88 4.21
C ILE A 86 4.17 -0.98 3.36
N LEU A 87 3.95 -0.97 2.05
CA LEU A 87 4.66 -0.14 1.10
C LEU A 87 3.71 1.00 0.71
N LEU A 88 3.88 2.17 1.32
CA LEU A 88 3.09 3.35 1.01
C LEU A 88 3.66 4.03 -0.23
N THR A 89 2.82 4.22 -1.24
CA THR A 89 3.19 4.96 -2.44
C THR A 89 3.33 6.44 -2.15
N HIS A 90 2.39 7.00 -1.37
CA HIS A 90 2.40 8.38 -0.91
C HIS A 90 1.54 8.59 0.34
N SER A 91 1.55 9.82 0.87
CA SER A 91 1.02 10.14 2.20
C SER A 91 -0.49 10.44 2.26
N HIS A 92 -1.20 10.53 1.13
CA HIS A 92 -2.62 10.90 1.09
C HIS A 92 -3.53 9.96 1.88
N TYR A 93 -4.65 10.49 2.37
CA TYR A 93 -5.53 9.79 3.30
C TYR A 93 -6.09 8.47 2.74
N ASP A 94 -6.34 8.43 1.44
CA ASP A 94 -6.88 7.29 0.73
C ASP A 94 -5.84 6.21 0.42
N HIS A 95 -4.58 6.44 0.76
CA HIS A 95 -3.51 5.47 0.63
C HIS A 95 -2.99 5.01 1.99
N SER A 96 -2.94 5.87 2.99
CA SER A 96 -2.06 5.65 4.15
C SER A 96 -2.75 5.36 5.48
N ILE A 97 -3.97 5.85 5.74
CA ILE A 97 -4.47 5.99 7.13
C ILE A 97 -4.80 4.69 7.86
N ASN A 98 -4.93 3.58 7.13
CA ASN A 98 -5.13 2.27 7.72
C ASN A 98 -3.85 1.58 8.15
N TRP A 99 -2.68 2.24 8.08
CA TRP A 99 -1.41 1.68 8.57
C TRP A 99 -1.53 1.22 10.03
N THR A 100 -2.40 1.89 10.82
CA THR A 100 -2.70 1.57 12.22
C THR A 100 -3.26 0.15 12.44
N LEU A 101 -3.74 -0.54 11.40
CA LEU A 101 -4.17 -1.94 11.50
C LEU A 101 -2.99 -2.92 11.62
N PHE A 102 -1.79 -2.51 11.20
CA PHE A 102 -0.64 -3.36 10.94
C PHE A 102 0.50 -3.07 11.94
N GLY A 103 0.20 -3.15 13.23
CA GLY A 103 1.07 -2.65 14.30
C GLY A 103 2.46 -3.30 14.43
N HIS A 104 2.71 -4.42 13.73
CA HIS A 104 4.01 -5.11 13.71
C HIS A 104 4.69 -5.08 12.34
N ALA A 105 4.02 -4.58 11.30
CA ALA A 105 4.57 -4.58 9.95
C ALA A 105 5.69 -3.54 9.83
N ASN A 106 6.69 -3.80 8.99
CA ASN A 106 7.59 -2.75 8.54
C ASN A 106 6.80 -1.80 7.64
N ILE A 107 6.79 -0.52 7.95
CA ILE A 107 6.10 0.47 7.12
C ILE A 107 7.16 1.23 6.34
N VAL A 108 7.02 1.31 5.03
CA VAL A 108 7.95 2.01 4.15
C VAL A 108 7.21 3.12 3.42
N ILE A 109 7.82 4.31 3.38
CA ILE A 109 7.38 5.47 2.60
C ILE A 109 8.61 6.20 2.06
N GLY A 110 8.49 6.86 0.91
CA GLY A 110 9.56 7.72 0.40
C GLY A 110 9.95 8.80 1.40
N LYS A 111 11.25 9.02 1.61
CA LYS A 111 11.74 10.02 2.56
C LYS A 111 11.23 11.43 2.22
N GLU A 112 11.35 11.81 0.95
CA GLU A 112 10.93 13.13 0.49
C GLU A 112 9.42 13.34 0.67
N GLU A 113 8.63 12.31 0.41
CA GLU A 113 7.18 12.33 0.59
C GLU A 113 6.80 12.47 2.07
N LEU A 114 7.43 11.71 2.97
CA LEU A 114 7.18 11.86 4.40
C LEU A 114 7.55 13.26 4.89
N ASP A 115 8.74 13.75 4.53
CA ASP A 115 9.22 15.08 4.91
C ASP A 115 8.31 16.19 4.37
N TRP A 116 7.78 16.05 3.16
CA TRP A 116 6.80 16.95 2.55
C TRP A 116 5.45 16.91 3.27
N SER A 117 4.95 15.72 3.59
CA SER A 117 3.64 15.53 4.24
C SER A 117 3.57 16.22 5.61
N LEU A 118 4.70 16.22 6.34
CA LEU A 118 4.82 16.82 7.66
C LEU A 118 4.81 18.36 7.65
N GLN A 119 4.97 18.97 6.47
CA GLN A 119 4.99 20.42 6.28
C GLN A 119 3.68 20.98 5.72
N GLN A 120 2.69 20.12 5.42
CA GLN A 120 1.44 20.58 4.83
C GLN A 120 0.59 21.39 5.84
N PRO A 121 -0.08 22.46 5.39
CA PRO A 121 -1.01 23.20 6.23
C PRO A 121 -2.19 22.33 6.64
N TRP A 122 -2.57 22.42 7.92
CA TRP A 122 -3.60 21.57 8.50
C TRP A 122 -4.99 21.90 7.94
N GLY A 123 -5.70 20.88 7.48
CA GLY A 123 -7.07 20.98 6.98
C GLY A 123 -7.21 21.59 5.59
N GLU A 124 -6.09 21.79 4.88
CA GLU A 124 -6.08 22.38 3.54
C GLU A 124 -5.80 21.35 2.43
N THR A 125 -5.25 20.20 2.79
CA THR A 125 -4.82 19.18 1.81
C THR A 125 -5.49 17.82 2.08
N VAL A 126 -5.15 16.83 1.25
CA VAL A 126 -5.57 15.43 1.43
C VAL A 126 -4.62 14.63 2.32
N VAL A 127 -3.57 15.27 2.85
CA VAL A 127 -2.66 14.63 3.81
C VAL A 127 -3.39 14.47 5.15
N PRO A 128 -3.39 13.28 5.76
CA PRO A 128 -3.96 13.05 7.08
C PRO A 128 -2.91 13.43 8.14
N GLU A 129 -2.80 14.72 8.46
CA GLU A 129 -1.63 15.32 9.11
C GLU A 129 -1.30 14.68 10.46
N LEU A 130 -2.33 14.36 11.26
CA LEU A 130 -2.14 13.68 12.54
C LEU A 130 -1.62 12.24 12.38
N TYR A 131 -2.04 11.54 11.32
CA TYR A 131 -1.60 10.18 11.04
C TYR A 131 -0.17 10.15 10.52
N MET A 132 0.23 11.11 9.68
CA MET A 132 1.60 11.21 9.19
C MET A 132 2.55 11.64 10.31
N ARG A 133 2.12 12.56 11.18
CA ARG A 133 2.88 12.94 12.37
C ARG A 133 3.14 11.75 13.30
N GLU A 134 2.12 10.93 13.55
CA GLU A 134 2.28 9.72 14.37
C GLU A 134 3.14 8.66 13.66
N LEU A 135 2.93 8.47 12.35
CA LEU A 135 3.68 7.50 11.56
C LEU A 135 5.18 7.81 11.58
N LYS A 136 5.58 9.08 11.49
CA LYS A 136 6.98 9.54 11.53
C LYS A 136 7.76 8.96 12.72
N ASP A 137 7.11 8.82 13.87
CA ASP A 137 7.74 8.32 15.10
C ASP A 137 7.40 6.85 15.38
N TRP A 138 6.74 6.16 14.43
CA TRP A 138 6.33 4.77 14.59
C TRP A 138 7.55 3.83 14.60
N PRO A 139 7.66 2.88 15.55
CA PRO A 139 8.89 2.11 15.76
C PRO A 139 9.38 1.28 14.57
N THR A 140 8.47 0.86 13.69
CA THR A 140 8.78 0.02 12.51
C THR A 140 8.76 0.80 11.20
N LEU A 141 8.65 2.13 11.25
CA LEU A 141 8.75 2.97 10.06
C LEU A 141 10.19 2.96 9.52
N GLN A 142 10.31 2.83 8.20
CA GLN A 142 11.52 2.99 7.44
C GLN A 142 11.26 3.98 6.30
N THR A 143 12.20 4.88 6.04
CA THR A 143 12.12 5.79 4.89
C THR A 143 12.98 5.28 3.75
N ALA A 144 12.46 5.30 2.52
CA ALA A 144 13.19 4.89 1.33
C ALA A 144 13.70 6.09 0.51
N ALA A 145 14.88 5.95 -0.09
CA ALA A 145 15.40 6.79 -1.17
C ALA A 145 15.15 6.15 -2.54
N ASP A 146 15.43 6.90 -3.61
CA ASP A 146 15.36 6.37 -4.98
C ASP A 146 16.34 5.20 -5.16
N GLY A 147 15.83 4.08 -5.68
CA GLY A 147 16.60 2.86 -5.92
C GLY A 147 16.74 1.93 -4.72
N ASP A 148 16.26 2.31 -3.53
CA ASP A 148 16.31 1.44 -2.35
C ASP A 148 15.43 0.20 -2.54
N GLU A 149 15.94 -0.96 -2.10
CA GLU A 149 15.15 -2.19 -2.02
C GLU A 149 14.25 -2.13 -0.77
N VAL A 150 12.93 -2.11 -0.97
CA VAL A 150 11.93 -1.92 0.09
C VAL A 150 11.21 -3.21 0.48
N PHE A 151 11.32 -4.22 -0.37
CA PHE A 151 10.81 -5.58 -0.17
C PHE A 151 11.66 -6.51 -1.05
N PRO A 152 11.85 -7.81 -0.73
CA PRO A 152 12.73 -8.69 -1.50
C PRO A 152 12.49 -8.58 -3.02
N GLY A 153 13.50 -8.10 -3.75
CA GLY A 153 13.50 -7.88 -5.20
C GLY A 153 12.58 -6.75 -5.71
N ILE A 154 12.04 -5.89 -4.84
CA ILE A 154 11.21 -4.73 -5.17
C ILE A 154 11.94 -3.46 -4.74
N THR A 155 12.20 -2.57 -5.70
CA THR A 155 12.86 -1.28 -5.48
C THR A 155 11.86 -0.14 -5.50
N ALA A 156 12.07 0.86 -4.65
CA ALA A 156 11.37 2.13 -4.72
C ALA A 156 11.98 3.00 -5.82
N HIS A 157 11.14 3.64 -6.61
CA HIS A 157 11.54 4.65 -7.59
C HIS A 157 10.78 5.94 -7.31
N MET A 158 11.50 7.03 -7.06
CA MET A 158 10.89 8.31 -6.72
C MET A 158 10.27 8.93 -7.95
N SER A 159 8.97 9.19 -7.88
CA SER A 159 8.18 9.84 -8.93
C SER A 159 7.44 11.06 -8.37
N PRO A 160 8.17 12.10 -7.91
CA PRO A 160 7.55 13.31 -7.38
C PRO A 160 6.75 14.03 -8.47
N GLY A 161 5.61 14.61 -8.12
CA GLY A 161 4.74 15.35 -9.05
C GLY A 161 3.38 15.69 -8.47
#